data_AF-A0A5M6IQA0-F1
#
_entry.id   AF-A0A5M6IQA0-F1
#
_cell.length_a   1.000
_cell.length_b   1.000
_cell.length_c   1.000
_cell.angle_alpha   90.00
_cell.angle_beta   90.00
_cell.angle_gamma   90.00
#
_symmetry.space_group_name_H-M   'P 1'
#
loop_
_entity.id
_entity.type
_entity.pdbx_description
1 polymer ?
#
loop_
_entity_poly.entity_id
_entity_poly.type
_entity_poly.pdbx_seq_one_letter_code
_entity_poly.pdbx_strand_id
1 'polypeptide(L)'
;MAEFWRPAAGGVTVAVKVQPKSRRPGLQGRAPSASGERLRIGVSEAAEDGRANRAACATLARALDLPASAVAVVAGATSREKTLHVQGDPDAIGRRLETL
;
A
#
# COMPACT_ATOMS: atom_id res chain seq x y z
N MET A 1 12.67 -8.15 12.69
CA MET A 1 11.73 -7.06 12.39
C MET A 1 11.23 -7.31 10.99
N ALA A 2 9.98 -7.75 10.82
CA ALA A 2 9.44 -8.03 9.49
C ALA A 2 8.86 -6.73 8.96
N GLU A 3 9.61 -6.01 8.14
CA GLU A 3 9.19 -4.72 7.60
C GLU A 3 8.09 -4.91 6.55
N PHE A 4 7.09 -4.04 6.57
CA PHE A 4 6.01 -4.05 5.59
C PHE A 4 6.43 -3.45 4.24
N TRP A 5 7.68 -3.00 4.09
CA TRP A 5 8.22 -2.50 2.83
C TRP A 5 9.65 -2.99 2.61
N ARG A 6 10.13 -2.91 1.37
CA ARG A 6 11.51 -3.22 0.99
C ARG A 6 11.91 -2.49 -0.29
N PRO A 7 13.19 -2.17 -0.48
CA PRO A 7 13.69 -1.61 -1.73
C PRO A 7 13.46 -2.56 -2.91
N ALA A 8 13.24 -1.98 -4.10
CA ALA A 8 13.05 -2.66 -5.36
C ALA A 8 13.68 -1.84 -6.50
N ALA A 9 13.86 -2.45 -7.67
CA ALA A 9 14.37 -1.72 -8.83
C ALA A 9 13.45 -0.53 -9.16
N GLY A 10 13.99 0.69 -9.16
CA GLY A 10 13.25 1.92 -9.46
C GLY A 10 12.29 2.40 -8.37
N GLY A 11 12.41 1.90 -7.13
CA GLY A 11 11.62 2.38 -6.00
C GLY A 11 11.50 1.37 -4.86
N VAL A 12 10.30 1.16 -4.33
CA VAL A 12 10.07 0.22 -3.21
C VAL A 12 8.85 -0.66 -3.46
N THR A 13 8.77 -1.77 -2.75
CA THR A 13 7.55 -2.57 -2.65
C THR A 13 7.00 -2.51 -1.23
N VAL A 14 5.69 -2.37 -1.11
CA VAL A 14 4.96 -2.21 0.15
C VAL A 14 3.90 -3.30 0.25
N ALA A 15 4.00 -4.13 1.27
CA ALA A 15 3.00 -5.11 1.64
C ALA A 15 1.84 -4.41 2.37
N VAL A 16 0.67 -4.46 1.76
CA VAL A 16 -0.53 -3.80 2.28
C VAL A 16 -1.65 -4.81 2.52
N LYS A 17 -2.51 -4.49 3.48
CA LYS A 17 -3.78 -5.17 3.72
C LYS A 17 -4.91 -4.19 3.44
N VAL A 18 -5.58 -4.39 2.32
CA VAL A 18 -6.69 -3.55 1.87
C VAL A 18 -7.99 -4.04 2.51
N GLN A 19 -8.70 -3.12 3.16
CA GLN A 19 -10.03 -3.34 3.72
C GLN A 19 -11.07 -2.58 2.87
N PRO A 20 -11.74 -3.26 1.93
CA PRO A 20 -12.81 -2.65 1.13
C PRO A 20 -14.03 -2.33 1.98
N LYS A 21 -14.88 -1.40 1.52
CA LYS A 21 -16.07 -0.92 2.24
C LYS A 21 -15.75 -0.46 3.67
N SER A 22 -14.58 0.14 3.88
CA SER A 22 -14.16 0.67 5.18
C SER A 22 -15.00 1.91 5.52
N ARG A 23 -15.54 1.93 6.74
CA ARG A 23 -16.23 3.11 7.30
C ARG A 23 -15.27 4.29 7.52
N ARG A 24 -13.97 4.01 7.61
CA ARG A 24 -12.89 4.99 7.75
C ARG A 24 -11.83 4.72 6.67
N PRO A 25 -11.99 5.28 5.47
CA PRO A 25 -10.97 5.14 4.41
C PRO A 25 -9.71 5.92 4.78
N GLY A 26 -8.54 5.42 4.36
CA GLY A 26 -7.24 5.97 4.70
C GLY A 26 -6.25 4.92 5.22
N LEU A 27 -5.05 5.38 5.58
CA LEU A 27 -4.06 4.56 6.28
C LEU A 27 -4.52 4.30 7.71
N GLN A 28 -4.49 3.04 8.13
CA GLN A 28 -4.90 2.60 9.47
C GLN A 28 -3.71 2.08 10.29
N GLY A 29 -2.49 2.44 9.89
CA GLY A 29 -1.24 2.01 10.51
C GLY A 29 -0.85 0.58 10.17
N ARG A 30 0.16 0.09 10.88
CA ARG A 30 0.77 -1.23 10.68
C ARG A 30 0.00 -2.31 11.42
N ALA A 31 0.00 -3.51 10.87
CA ALA A 31 -0.57 -4.66 11.54
C ALA A 31 0.19 -5.95 11.25
N PRO A 32 0.29 -6.85 12.24
CA PRO A 32 0.84 -8.17 12.00
C PRO A 32 -0.05 -8.97 11.04
N SER A 33 0.58 -9.71 10.15
CA SER A 33 -0.02 -10.75 9.32
C SER A 33 0.81 -12.04 9.40
N ALA A 34 0.24 -13.16 8.96
CA ALA A 34 0.89 -14.47 8.95
C ALA A 34 2.22 -14.48 8.18
N SER A 35 2.39 -13.57 7.20
CA SER A 35 3.59 -13.45 6.38
C SER A 35 4.51 -12.29 6.76
N GLY A 36 4.25 -11.60 7.88
CA GLY A 36 4.97 -10.39 8.30
C GLY A 36 4.05 -9.18 8.50
N GLU A 37 4.64 -8.03 8.86
CA GLU A 37 3.91 -6.79 9.05
C GLU A 37 3.35 -6.27 7.72
N ARG A 38 2.16 -5.65 7.77
CA ARG A 38 1.52 -5.02 6.62
C ARG A 38 0.90 -3.69 6.97
N LEU A 39 0.94 -2.76 6.04
CA LEU A 39 0.24 -1.48 6.17
C LEU A 39 -1.25 -1.69 5.88
N ARG A 40 -2.11 -1.37 6.85
CA ARG A 40 -3.57 -1.44 6.66
C ARG A 40 -4.06 -0.21 5.92
N ILE A 41 -4.80 -0.44 4.85
CA ILE A 41 -5.42 0.60 4.05
C ILE A 41 -6.92 0.34 3.97
N GLY A 42 -7.72 1.21 4.57
CA GLY A 42 -9.16 1.21 4.39
C GLY A 42 -9.53 1.94 3.11
N VAL A 43 -10.42 1.36 2.29
CA VAL A 43 -10.98 2.03 1.12
C VAL A 43 -12.49 1.94 1.17
N SER A 44 -13.19 3.00 0.76
CA SER A 44 -14.66 3.03 0.66
C SER A 44 -15.16 2.09 -0.44
N GLU A 45 -14.33 1.88 -1.44
CA GLU A 45 -14.60 1.15 -2.66
C GLU A 45 -14.75 -0.36 -2.39
N ALA A 46 -15.62 -0.99 -3.17
CA ALA A 46 -15.73 -2.44 -3.17
C ALA A 46 -14.49 -3.07 -3.82
N ALA A 47 -14.23 -4.34 -3.51
CA ALA A 47 -13.18 -5.14 -4.15
C ALA A 47 -13.49 -5.51 -5.62
N GLU A 48 -14.63 -5.05 -6.14
CA GLU A 48 -15.11 -5.28 -7.50
C GLU A 48 -14.43 -4.35 -8.49
N ASP A 49 -14.22 -4.84 -9.72
CA ASP A 49 -13.69 -4.07 -10.86
C ASP A 49 -12.33 -3.39 -10.60
N GLY A 50 -11.56 -3.89 -9.65
CA GLY A 50 -10.28 -3.28 -9.26
C GLY A 50 -10.41 -1.90 -8.60
N ARG A 51 -11.61 -1.47 -8.20
CA ARG A 51 -11.82 -0.15 -7.56
C ARG A 51 -11.07 -0.04 -6.23
N ALA A 52 -11.12 -1.07 -5.39
CA ALA A 52 -10.32 -1.13 -4.16
C ALA A 52 -8.80 -1.05 -4.42
N ASN A 53 -8.33 -1.58 -5.55
CA ASN A 53 -6.91 -1.53 -5.90
C ASN A 53 -6.50 -0.09 -6.21
N ARG A 54 -7.26 0.59 -7.08
CA ARG A 54 -7.01 1.99 -7.43
C ARG A 54 -7.10 2.90 -6.22
N ALA A 55 -8.10 2.71 -5.38
CA ALA A 55 -8.28 3.47 -4.15
C ALA A 55 -7.12 3.26 -3.18
N ALA A 56 -6.62 2.02 -3.03
CA ALA A 56 -5.46 1.74 -2.19
C ALA A 56 -4.18 2.39 -2.73
N CYS A 57 -3.94 2.30 -4.04
CA CYS A 57 -2.82 3.01 -4.69
C CYS A 57 -2.90 4.51 -4.47
N ALA A 58 -4.08 5.12 -4.69
CA ALA A 58 -4.29 6.55 -4.49
C ALA A 58 -4.10 6.96 -3.02
N THR A 59 -4.53 6.13 -2.07
CA THR A 59 -4.36 6.39 -0.64
C THR A 59 -2.90 6.39 -0.24
N LEU A 60 -2.14 5.37 -0.69
CA LEU A 60 -0.71 5.29 -0.42
C LEU A 60 0.06 6.44 -1.10
N ALA A 61 -0.26 6.73 -2.36
CA ALA A 61 0.34 7.82 -3.12
C ALA A 61 0.18 9.17 -2.40
N ARG A 62 -1.03 9.48 -1.90
CA ARG A 62 -1.29 10.69 -1.11
C ARG A 62 -0.48 10.75 0.18
N ALA A 63 -0.34 9.63 0.89
CA ALA A 63 0.44 9.59 2.12
C ALA A 63 1.95 9.78 1.88
N LEU A 64 2.44 9.40 0.71
CA LEU A 64 3.83 9.54 0.31
C LEU A 64 4.12 10.85 -0.45
N ASP A 65 3.10 11.68 -0.68
CA ASP A 65 3.16 12.89 -1.51
C ASP A 65 3.64 12.60 -2.95
N LEU A 66 3.10 11.52 -3.54
CA LEU A 66 3.44 11.04 -4.88
C LEU A 66 2.20 11.03 -5.79
N PRO A 67 2.39 11.11 -7.12
CA PRO A 67 1.28 10.94 -8.06
C PRO A 67 0.73 9.51 -7.99
N ALA A 68 -0.58 9.35 -8.16
CA ALA A 68 -1.22 8.03 -8.12
C ALA A 68 -0.68 7.05 -9.18
N SER A 69 -0.14 7.57 -10.29
CA SER A 69 0.51 6.77 -11.34
C SER A 69 1.83 6.14 -10.90
N ALA A 70 2.49 6.67 -9.87
CA ALA A 70 3.72 6.10 -9.31
C ALA A 70 3.44 4.85 -8.45
N VAL A 71 2.17 4.56 -8.12
CA VAL A 71 1.80 3.43 -7.26
C VAL A 71 0.97 2.42 -8.03
N ALA A 72 1.48 1.19 -8.14
CA ALA A 72 0.82 0.11 -8.87
C ALA A 72 0.73 -1.16 -8.03
N VAL A 73 -0.34 -1.94 -8.21
CA VAL A 73 -0.43 -3.29 -7.64
C VAL A 73 0.44 -4.24 -8.46
N VAL A 74 1.45 -4.83 -7.84
CA VAL A 74 2.33 -5.83 -8.50
C VAL A 74 2.04 -7.26 -8.06
N ALA A 75 1.35 -7.46 -6.93
CA ALA A 75 0.90 -8.78 -6.50
C ALA A 75 -0.37 -8.71 -5.64
N GLY A 76 -1.12 -9.82 -5.59
CA GLY A 76 -2.29 -9.97 -4.73
C GLY A 76 -3.53 -9.19 -5.21
N ALA A 77 -3.63 -8.90 -6.51
CA ALA A 77 -4.75 -8.13 -7.07
C ALA A 77 -6.14 -8.69 -6.71
N THR A 78 -6.26 -10.02 -6.57
CA THR A 78 -7.49 -10.74 -6.19
C THR A 78 -7.63 -10.99 -4.69
N SER A 79 -6.59 -10.72 -3.89
CA SER A 79 -6.59 -10.91 -2.44
C SER A 79 -6.72 -9.57 -1.69
N ARG A 80 -7.14 -9.61 -0.42
CA ARG A 80 -7.08 -8.46 0.50
C ARG A 80 -5.64 -8.08 0.82
N GLU A 81 -4.74 -9.05 0.67
CA GLU A 81 -3.32 -8.95 0.89
C GLU A 81 -2.63 -8.66 -0.43
N LYS A 82 -2.04 -7.46 -0.55
CA LYS A 82 -1.48 -6.95 -1.81
C LYS A 82 -0.05 -6.48 -1.62
N THR A 83 0.68 -6.44 -2.72
CA THR A 83 1.98 -5.77 -2.80
C THR A 83 1.85 -4.62 -3.79
N LEU A 84 2.12 -3.42 -3.30
CA LEU A 84 2.17 -2.20 -4.11
C LEU A 84 3.62 -1.90 -4.44
N HIS A 85 3.91 -1.56 -5.69
CA HIS A 85 5.17 -0.98 -6.08
C HIS A 85 5.01 0.54 -6.15
N VAL A 86 5.93 1.25 -5.52
CA VAL A 86 5.99 2.71 -5.53
C VAL A 86 7.26 3.09 -6.28
N GLN A 87 7.09 3.76 -7.42
CA GLN A 87 8.19 4.25 -8.23
C GLN A 87 8.76 5.55 -7.65
N GLY A 88 10.08 5.68 -7.66
CA GLY A 88 10.79 6.87 -7.20
C GLY A 88 12.08 6.54 -6.47
N ASP A 89 12.56 7.49 -5.67
CA ASP A 89 13.76 7.34 -4.86
C ASP A 89 13.47 6.41 -3.65
N PRO A 90 14.10 5.21 -3.58
CA PRO A 90 13.85 4.25 -2.52
C PRO A 90 14.20 4.75 -1.13
N ASP A 91 15.22 5.59 -0.98
CA ASP A 91 15.65 6.13 0.31
C ASP A 91 14.71 7.23 0.79
N ALA A 92 14.23 8.08 -0.14
CA ALA A 92 13.25 9.12 0.18
C ALA A 92 11.87 8.53 0.49
N ILE A 93 11.48 7.44 -0.18
CA ILE A 93 10.20 6.76 0.07
C ILE A 93 10.29 5.92 1.34
N GLY A 94 11.38 5.18 1.55
CA GLY A 94 11.62 4.36 2.75
C GLY A 94 11.48 5.18 4.03
N ARG A 95 12.15 6.34 4.10
CA ARG A 95 12.04 7.27 5.24
C ARG A 95 10.61 7.73 5.51
N ARG A 96 9.80 7.98 4.48
CA ARG A 96 8.39 8.33 4.65
C ARG A 96 7.59 7.15 5.18
N LEU A 97 7.81 5.95 4.64
CA LEU A 97 7.14 4.73 5.09
C LEU A 97 7.44 4.41 6.56
N GLU A 98 8.66 4.67 7.03
CA GLU A 98 9.04 4.51 8.44
C GLU A 98 8.25 5.41 9.40
N THR A 99 7.65 6.49 8.91
CA THR A 99 6.84 7.42 9.73
C THR A 99 5.33 7.10 9.74
N LEU A 100 4.88 6.14 8.93
CA LEU A 100 3.47 5.69 8.83
C LEU A 100 3.12 4.59 9.83
#